data_AF-A0A285D4X8-F1
#
_entry.id   AF-A0A285D4X8-F1
#
_cell.length_a   1.000
_cell.length_b   1.000
_cell.length_c   1.000
_cell.angle_alpha   90.00
_cell.angle_beta   90.00
_cell.angle_gamma   90.00
#
_symmetry.space_group_name_H-M   'P 1'
#
loop_
_entity.id
_entity.type
_entity.pdbx_description
1 polymer ?
#
loop_
_entity_poly.entity_id
_entity_poly.type
_entity_poly.pdbx_seq_one_letter_code
_entity_poly.pdbx_strand_id
1 'polypeptide(L)' 'MTTTTRHTVACPCGHKGTIRMRENDAPFTRQWESYSLEGLNGGSTEVDGFLSWEEVFARIAPSCPKCGQKLTPDHLTGD' A
#
# COMPACT_ATOMS: atom_id res chain seq x y z
N MET A 1 12.00 -5.15 -15.51
CA MET A 1 12.04 -3.85 -14.83
C MET A 1 10.95 -3.85 -13.79
N THR A 2 11.13 -3.20 -12.64
CA THR A 2 10.11 -3.16 -11.59
C THR A 2 9.57 -1.75 -11.51
N THR A 3 8.26 -1.60 -11.70
CA THR A 3 7.56 -0.32 -11.55
C THR A 3 7.30 -0.13 -10.06
N THR A 4 7.62 1.05 -9.54
CA THR A 4 7.32 1.42 -8.15
C THR A 4 6.32 2.56 -8.15
N THR A 5 5.12 2.30 -7.66
CA THR A 5 4.08 3.29 -7.48
C THR A 5 4.00 3.67 -6.00
N ARG A 6 3.88 4.96 -5.71
CA ARG A 6 3.78 5.46 -4.34
C ARG A 6 2.44 6.15 -4.18
N HIS A 7 1.62 5.63 -3.28
CA HIS A 7 0.33 6.23 -2.96
C HIS A 7 0.41 6.91 -1.62
N THR A 8 0.12 8.20 -1.57
CA THR A 8 0.09 8.95 -0.32
C THR A 8 -1.24 8.70 0.38
N VAL A 9 -1.21 8.50 1.68
CA VAL A 9 -2.39 8.32 2.53
C VAL A 9 -2.38 9.39 3.61
N ALA A 10 -3.44 10.17 3.66
CA ALA A 10 -3.63 11.19 4.68
C ALA A 10 -4.65 10.71 5.71
N CYS A 11 -4.20 10.56 6.95
CA CYS A 11 -5.10 10.34 8.08
C CYS A 11 -5.84 11.65 8.42
N PRO A 12 -7.14 11.60 8.77
CA PRO A 12 -7.89 12.77 9.24
C PRO A 12 -7.32 13.39 10.53
N CYS A 13 -6.53 12.61 11.28
CA CYS A 13 -5.79 13.06 12.43
C CYS A 13 -4.58 13.99 12.10
N GLY A 14 -4.29 14.23 10.82
CA GLY A 14 -3.17 15.05 10.35
C GLY A 14 -1.86 14.30 10.10
N HIS A 15 -1.82 12.98 10.35
CA HIS A 15 -0.67 12.14 10.01
C HIS A 15 -0.70 11.76 8.54
N LYS A 16 0.45 11.73 7.87
CA LYS A 16 0.57 11.30 6.48
C LYS A 16 1.53 10.13 6.39
N GLY A 17 1.19 9.16 5.57
CA GLY A 17 2.07 8.05 5.25
C GLY A 17 1.98 7.69 3.78
N THR A 18 2.77 6.71 3.38
CA THR A 18 2.91 6.32 1.98
C THR A 18 2.78 4.82 1.85
N ILE A 19 1.95 4.36 0.93
CA ILE A 19 1.91 2.96 0.50
C ILE A 19 2.79 2.84 -0.74
N ARG A 20 3.87 2.08 -0.60
CA ARG A 20 4.77 1.77 -1.70
C ARG A 20 4.36 0.44 -2.33
N MET A 21 3.82 0.52 -3.52
CA MET A 21 3.50 -0.59 -4.38
C MET A 21 4.67 -0.82 -5.35
N ARG A 22 5.09 -2.07 -5.52
CA ARG A 22 6.08 -2.47 -6.51
C ARG A 22 5.50 -3.60 -7.33
N GLU A 23 5.49 -3.46 -8.64
CA GLU A 23 5.05 -4.51 -9.55
C GLU A 23 6.16 -4.88 -10.53
N ASN A 24 6.23 -6.16 -10.89
CA ASN A 24 7.16 -6.65 -11.89
C ASN A 24 6.46 -6.90 -13.22
N ASP A 25 6.64 -5.96 -14.14
CA ASP A 25 6.12 -6.03 -15.52
C ASP A 25 7.14 -6.65 -16.50
N ALA A 26 8.08 -7.47 -16.01
CA ALA A 26 9.10 -8.06 -16.86
C ALA A 26 8.51 -9.19 -17.73
N PRO A 27 8.62 -9.14 -19.08
CA PRO A 27 8.24 -10.27 -19.92
C PRO A 27 9.12 -11.48 -19.56
N PHE A 28 8.53 -12.67 -19.51
CA PHE A 28 9.14 -13.95 -19.11
C PHE A 28 9.39 -14.17 -17.61
N THR A 29 8.98 -13.26 -16.73
CA THR A 29 9.09 -13.43 -15.27
C THR A 29 7.69 -13.51 -14.65
N ARG A 30 7.56 -14.13 -13.47
CA ARG A 30 6.30 -14.12 -12.73
C ARG A 30 5.90 -12.67 -12.43
N GLN A 31 4.63 -12.35 -12.72
CA GLN A 31 4.02 -11.10 -12.27
C GLN A 31 3.88 -11.19 -10.76
N TRP A 32 4.46 -10.23 -10.06
CA TRP A 32 4.31 -10.09 -8.62
C TRP A 32 4.09 -8.63 -8.27
N GLU A 33 3.32 -8.43 -7.21
CA GLU A 33 3.11 -7.13 -6.58
C GLU A 33 3.53 -7.20 -5.12
N SER A 34 4.23 -6.18 -4.67
CA SER A 34 4.70 -6.05 -3.30
C SER A 34 4.24 -4.71 -2.75
N TYR A 35 3.53 -4.75 -1.63
CA TYR A 35 2.97 -3.60 -0.95
C TYR A 35 3.66 -3.42 0.40
N SER A 36 4.21 -2.24 0.62
CA SER A 36 4.88 -1.86 1.85
C SER A 36 4.35 -0.53 2.37
N LEU A 37 4.27 -0.41 3.69
CA LEU A 37 3.85 0.80 4.37
C LEU A 37 5.05 1.61 4.84
N GLU A 38 5.03 2.92 4.58
CA GLU A 38 6.05 3.85 5.02
C GLU A 38 5.40 4.96 5.84
N GLY A 39 5.80 5.08 7.09
CA GLY A 39 5.17 6.02 8.03
C GLY A 39 3.76 5.63 8.47
N LEU A 40 3.28 4.42 8.20
CA LEU A 40 2.02 3.88 8.72
C LEU A 40 2.29 2.63 9.54
N ASN A 41 1.41 2.31 10.49
CA ASN A 41 1.43 1.01 11.17
C ASN A 41 0.73 -0.03 10.30
N GLY A 42 1.25 -1.24 10.27
CA GLY A 42 0.67 -2.35 9.53
C GLY A 42 1.75 -3.31 9.06
N GLY A 43 1.38 -4.22 8.17
CA GLY A 43 2.27 -5.19 7.56
C GLY A 43 2.79 -4.75 6.19
N SER A 44 3.58 -5.63 5.59
CA SER A 44 3.81 -5.69 4.16
C SER A 44 3.23 -6.99 3.62
N THR A 45 2.79 -6.99 2.37
CA THR A 45 2.36 -8.21 1.69
C THR A 45 2.97 -8.26 0.30
N GLU A 46 3.31 -9.46 -0.12
CA GLU A 46 3.72 -9.76 -1.49
C GLU A 46 2.77 -10.80 -2.07
N VAL A 47 2.46 -10.66 -3.35
CA VAL A 47 1.57 -11.54 -4.09
C VAL A 47 2.12 -11.85 -5.46
N ASP A 48 1.86 -13.08 -5.92
CA ASP A 48 2.05 -13.50 -7.30
C ASP A 48 0.73 -13.19 -8.04
N GLY A 49 0.66 -12.06 -8.75
CA GLY A 49 -0.53 -11.60 -9.49
C GLY A 49 -0.94 -10.15 -9.18
N PHE A 50 -2.20 -9.82 -9.48
CA PHE A 50 -2.81 -8.50 -9.22
C PHE A 50 -3.75 -8.54 -8.02
N LEU A 51 -3.59 -7.66 -7.03
CA LEU A 51 -4.54 -7.45 -5.94
C LEU A 51 -5.31 -6.13 -6.07
N SER A 52 -6.59 -6.17 -5.70
CA SER A 52 -7.37 -4.94 -5.51
C SER A 52 -6.99 -4.24 -4.21
N TRP A 53 -7.15 -2.92 -4.17
CA TRP A 53 -6.87 -2.12 -2.98
C TRP A 53 -7.59 -2.61 -1.73
N GLU A 54 -8.82 -3.12 -1.84
CA GLU A 54 -9.55 -3.69 -0.70
C GLU A 54 -8.80 -4.87 -0.05
N GLU A 55 -8.30 -5.81 -0.86
CA GLU A 55 -7.51 -6.96 -0.39
C GLU A 55 -6.15 -6.52 0.16
N VAL A 56 -5.49 -5.58 -0.53
CA VAL A 56 -4.21 -5.01 -0.08
C VAL A 56 -4.38 -4.41 1.32
N PHE A 57 -5.39 -3.57 1.51
CA PHE A 57 -5.71 -2.96 2.80
C PHE A 57 -6.14 -3.97 3.85
N ALA A 58 -6.85 -5.04 3.48
CA ALA A 58 -7.19 -6.13 4.40
C ALA A 58 -5.94 -6.90 4.88
N ARG A 59 -4.96 -7.11 4.00
CA ARG A 59 -3.72 -7.83 4.30
C ARG A 59 -2.71 -6.99 5.07
N ILE A 60 -2.41 -5.78 4.60
CA ILE A 60 -1.43 -4.90 5.26
C ILE A 60 -2.04 -4.19 6.46
N ALA A 61 -3.37 -4.13 6.55
CA ALA A 61 -4.14 -3.52 7.64
C ALA A 61 -3.54 -2.16 8.08
N PRO A 62 -3.42 -1.19 7.16
CA PRO A 62 -2.73 0.05 7.46
C PRO A 62 -3.52 0.81 8.51
N SER A 63 -2.82 1.25 9.53
CA SER A 63 -3.36 1.98 10.66
C SER A 63 -2.49 3.18 10.95
N CYS A 64 -3.12 4.25 11.40
CA CYS A 64 -2.40 5.45 11.72
C CYS A 64 -1.62 5.25 13.04
N PRO A 65 -0.29 5.46 13.07
CA PRO A 65 0.49 5.34 14.30
C PRO A 65 0.16 6.42 15.34
N LYS A 66 -0.45 7.54 14.92
CA LYS A 66 -0.83 8.65 15.80
C LYS A 66 -2.14 8.43 16.54
N CYS A 67 -3.18 7.96 15.86
CA CYS A 67 -4.53 7.82 16.43
C CYS A 67 -5.03 6.37 16.48
N GLY A 68 -4.31 5.41 15.91
CA GLY A 68 -4.72 4.01 15.81
C GLY A 68 -5.86 3.74 14.81
N GLN A 69 -6.31 4.76 14.07
CA GLN A 69 -7.40 4.61 13.11
C GLN A 69 -6.98 3.73 11.94
N LYS A 70 -7.82 2.75 11.58
CA LYS A 70 -7.66 1.95 10.37
C LYS A 70 -7.85 2.84 9.15
N LEU A 71 -6.86 2.84 8.28
CA LEU A 71 -6.91 3.52 7.00
C LEU A 71 -7.60 2.58 6.02
N THR A 72 -8.36 3.16 5.12
CA THR A 72 -9.09 2.50 4.03
C THR A 72 -8.64 3.13 2.71
N PRO A 73 -8.88 2.49 1.55
CA PRO A 73 -8.55 3.08 0.26
C PRO A 73 -9.16 4.46 0.01
N ASP A 74 -10.25 4.82 0.70
CA ASP A 74 -10.85 6.17 0.66
C ASP A 74 -9.90 7.28 1.15
N HIS A 75 -8.93 6.94 1.99
CA HIS A 75 -7.93 7.88 2.52
C HIS A 75 -6.70 8.04 1.60
N LEU A 76 -6.67 7.35 0.45
CA LEU A 76 -5.64 7.53 -0.55
C LEU A 76 -5.80 8.89 -1.22
N THR A 77 -4.83 9.77 -0.99
CA THR A 77 -4.70 11.02 -1.72
C THR A 77 -3.77 10.74 -2.90
N GLY A 78 -4.35 10.32 -4.02
CA GLY A 78 -3.65 10.26 -5.31
C GLY A 78 -3.30 11.67 -5.77
N ASP A 79 -2.07 11.87 -6.24
CA ASP A 79 -1.64 13.06 -6.99
C ASP A 79 -1.66 12.72 -8.48
#